data_AF-A0A842N3W0-F1
#
_entry.id   AF-A0A842N3W0-F1
#
_cell.length_a   1.000
_cell.length_b   1.000
_cell.length_c   1.000
_cell.angle_alpha   90.00
_cell.angle_beta   90.00
_cell.angle_gamma   90.00
#
_symmetry.space_group_name_H-M   'P 1'
#
loop_
_entity.id
_entity.type
_entity.pdbx_description
1 polymer ?
#
loop_
_entity_poly.entity_id
_entity_poly.type
_entity_poly.pdbx_seq_one_letter_code
_entity_poly.pdbx_strand_id
1 'polypeptide(L)' 'MSDEKAKRVTIDLEEVIIRSDGSMATMREFVKEMLFYNQNFYIEKDEDGESWYLRRKEEDPE' A
#
# COMPACT_ATOMS: atom_id res chain seq x y z
N MET A 1 -24.25 -0.65 -2.30
CA MET A 1 -22.94 -0.84 -2.96
C MET A 1 -22.20 0.48 -2.85
N SER A 2 -21.62 0.76 -1.68
CA SER A 2 -20.78 1.95 -1.48
C SER A 2 -19.34 1.48 -1.43
N ASP A 3 -18.68 1.49 -2.58
CA ASP A 3 -17.24 1.22 -2.75
C ASP A 3 -16.39 2.41 -2.25
N GLU A 4 -16.81 3.08 -1.17
CA GLU A 4 -16.21 4.31 -0.66
C GLU A 4 -14.94 4.05 0.20
N LYS A 5 -14.39 2.83 0.18
CA LYS A 5 -13.33 2.43 1.13
C LYS A 5 -11.93 2.28 0.53
N ALA A 6 -11.76 2.39 -0.79
CA ALA A 6 -10.44 2.27 -1.42
C ALA A 6 -10.05 3.56 -2.14
N LYS A 7 -9.01 4.25 -1.66
CA LYS A 7 -8.43 5.39 -2.38
C LYS A 7 -7.45 4.86 -3.42
N ARG A 8 -7.71 5.11 -4.70
CA ARG A 8 -6.74 4.84 -5.78
C ARG A 8 -5.53 5.72 -5.56
N VAL A 9 -4.37 5.10 -5.35
CA VAL A 9 -3.09 5.80 -5.29
C VAL A 9 -2.18 5.12 -6.30
N THR A 10 -1.78 5.84 -7.34
CA THR A 10 -0.72 5.38 -8.23
C THR A 10 0.60 5.64 -7.52
N ILE A 11 1.30 4.57 -7.16
CA ILE A 11 2.56 4.63 -6.44
C ILE A 11 3.62 3.98 -7.31
N ASP A 12 4.67 4.73 -7.66
CA ASP A 12 5.87 4.13 -8.24
C ASP A 12 6.66 3.42 -7.14
N LEU A 13 6.72 2.09 -7.19
CA LEU A 13 7.36 1.31 -6.13
C LEU A 13 8.89 1.39 -6.17
N GLU A 14 9.46 1.86 -7.27
CA GLU A 14 10.91 2.04 -7.44
C GLU A 14 11.40 3.42 -7.00
N GLU A 15 10.48 4.36 -6.78
CA GLU A 15 10.78 5.69 -6.24
C GLU A 15 11.54 5.58 -4.91
N VAL A 16 12.66 6.29 -4.84
CA VAL A 16 13.50 6.35 -3.63
C VAL A 16 13.03 7.53 -2.79
N ILE A 17 12.60 7.23 -1.56
CA ILE A 17 12.24 8.22 -0.55
C ILE A 17 13.34 8.38 0.48
N ILE A 18 13.48 9.59 1.02
CA ILE A 18 14.33 9.88 2.16
C ILE A 18 13.45 9.88 3.40
N ARG A 19 13.75 9.00 4.35
CA ARG A 19 13.03 8.89 5.62
C ARG A 19 13.44 10.01 6.58
N SER A 20 12.63 10.22 7.61
CA SER A 20 12.89 11.25 8.64
C SER A 20 14.20 11.06 9.40
N ASP A 21 14.72 9.83 9.48
CA ASP A 21 16.02 9.48 10.06
C ASP A 21 17.20 9.67 9.09
N GLY A 22 16.93 10.12 7.85
CA GLY A 22 17.94 10.35 6.82
C GLY A 22 18.33 9.11 6.01
N SER A 23 17.80 7.93 6.36
CA SER A 23 17.98 6.73 5.54
C SER A 23 17.15 6.78 4.25
N MET A 24 17.66 6.10 3.22
CA MET A 24 16.97 5.96 1.95
C MET A 24 16.26 4.61 1.90
N ALA A 25 15.03 4.62 1.41
CA ALA A 25 14.27 3.41 1.13
C ALA A 25 13.49 3.57 -0.16
N THR A 26 13.21 2.46 -0.83
CA THR A 26 12.24 2.51 -1.92
C THR A 26 10.84 2.58 -1.33
N MET A 27 9.92 3.16 -2.09
CA MET A 27 8.50 3.17 -1.75
C MET A 27 7.99 1.74 -1.53
N ARG A 28 8.52 0.75 -2.27
CA ARG A 28 8.27 -0.68 -2.02
C ARG A 28 8.60 -1.12 -0.59
N GLU A 29 9.79 -0.80 -0.10
CA GLU A 29 10.21 -1.19 1.23
C GLU A 29 9.38 -0.49 2.30
N PHE A 30 9.07 0.80 2.11
CA PHE A 30 8.19 1.55 3.00
C PHE A 30 6.79 0.92 3.10
N VAL A 31 6.17 0.59 1.96
CA VAL A 31 4.84 -0.02 1.98
C VAL A 31 4.89 -1.43 2.58
N LYS A 32 5.92 -2.23 2.32
CA LYS A 32 6.09 -3.54 2.98
C LYS A 32 6.16 -3.41 4.50
N GLU A 33 6.93 -2.46 5.02
CA GLU A 33 7.01 -2.20 6.46
C GLU A 33 5.64 -1.76 7.00
N MET A 34 4.96 -0.85 6.30
CA MET A 34 3.61 -0.42 6.68
C MET A 34 2.65 -1.61 6.78
N LEU A 35 2.65 -2.53 5.80
CA LEU A 35 1.82 -3.74 5.81
C LEU A 35 2.23 -4.73 6.91
N PHE A 36 3.53 -4.79 7.25
CA PHE A 36 4.01 -5.62 8.36
C PHE A 36 3.41 -5.16 9.69
N TYR A 37 3.39 -3.84 9.93
CA TYR A 37 2.78 -3.27 11.14
C TYR A 37 1.24 -3.21 11.08
N ASN A 38 0.67 -3.10 9.88
CA ASN A 38 -0.78 -2.99 9.67
C ASN A 38 -1.28 -4.18 8.84
N GLN A 39 -1.33 -5.37 9.47
CA GLN A 39 -1.72 -6.61 8.81
C GLN A 39 -3.17 -6.62 8.28
N ASN A 40 -4.00 -5.66 8.72
CA ASN A 40 -5.35 -5.44 8.23
C ASN A 40 -5.37 -4.80 6.83
N PHE A 41 -4.22 -4.51 6.24
CA PHE A 41 -4.12 -4.00 4.87
C PHE A 41 -3.35 -4.97 3.98
N TYR A 42 -3.58 -4.88 2.67
CA TYR A 42 -2.84 -5.60 1.64
C TYR A 42 -2.73 -4.73 0.39
N ILE A 43 -1.71 -5.00 -0.43
CA ILE A 43 -1.62 -4.41 -1.77
C ILE A 43 -2.17 -5.40 -2.79
N GLU A 44 -3.10 -4.96 -3.60
CA GLU A 44 -3.56 -5.67 -4.79
C GLU A 44 -2.91 -5.05 -6.03
N LYS A 45 -2.39 -5.89 -6.93
CA LYS A 45 -1.91 -5.42 -8.23
C LYS A 45 -3.08 -5.33 -9.19
N ASP A 46 -3.11 -4.28 -10.01
CA ASP A 46 -3.97 -4.25 -11.19
C ASP A 46 -3.59 -5.38 -12.17
N GLU A 47 -4.55 -5.87 -12.96
CA GLU A 47 -4.30 -6.93 -13.95
C GLU A 47 -3.27 -6.53 -15.01
N ASP A 48 -3.14 -5.22 -15.29
CA ASP A 48 -2.14 -4.67 -16.19
C ASP A 48 -0.77 -4.45 -15.51
N GLY A 49 -0.71 -4.53 -14.18
CA GLY A 49 0.52 -4.40 -13.39
C GLY A 49 1.06 -2.97 -13.25
N GLU A 50 0.44 -1.99 -13.90
CA GLU A 50 0.83 -0.58 -13.88
C GLU A 50 0.43 0.14 -12.58
N SER A 51 -0.56 -0.41 -11.85
CA SER A 51 -1.13 0.24 -10.66
C SER A 51 -1.24 -0.73 -9.49
N TRP A 52 -1.17 -0.17 -8.29
CA TRP A 52 -1.20 -0.89 -7.03
C TRP A 52 -2.28 -0.29 -6.13
N TYR A 53 -3.12 -1.12 -5.54
CA TYR A 53 -4.23 -0.72 -4.68
C TYR A 53 -3.94 -1.10 -3.24
N LEU A 54 -3.95 -0.13 -2.31
CA LEU A 54 -3.95 -0.43 -0.88
C LEU A 54 -5.38 -0.70 -0.44
N ARG A 55 -5.68 -1.95 -0.07
CA ARG A 55 -6.99 -2.37 0.43
C ARG A 55 -6.91 -2.79 1.88
N ARG A 56 -7.99 -2.53 2.64
CA ARG A 56 -8.18 -3.12 3.96
C ARG A 56 -8.74 -4.53 3.75
N LYS A 57 -8.19 -5.53 4.44
CA LYS A 57 -8.84 -6.83 4.64
C LYS A 57 -10.13 -6.53 5.39
N GLU A 58 -11.28 -6.82 4.78
CA GLU A 58 -12.55 -6.69 5.50
C GLU A 58 -12.43 -7.45 6.82
N GLU A 59 -12.58 -6.75 7.94
CA GLU A 59 -12.79 -7.41 9.22
C GLU A 59 -14.19 -8.01 9.13
N ASP A 60 -14.27 -9.34 9.31
CA ASP A 60 -15.53 -10.08 9.42
C ASP A 60 -16.49 -9.28 10.31
N PRO A 61 -17.72 -8.99 9.85
CA PRO A 61 -18.72 -8.35 10.71
C PRO A 61 -19.17 -9.38 11.74
N GLU A 62 -18.61 -9.34 12.95
CA GLU A 62 -19.21 -9.97 14.14
C GLU A 62 -20.55 -9.31 14.51
#